data_AF-A0A453S3K1-F1
#
_entry.id   AF-A0A453S3K1-F1
#
_cell.length_a   1.000
_cell.length_b   1.000
_cell.length_c   1.000
_cell.angle_alpha   90.00
_cell.angle_beta   90.00
_cell.angle_gamma   90.00
#
_symmetry.space_group_name_H-M   'P 1'
#
loop_
_entity.id
_entity.type
_entity.pdbx_description
1 polymer ?
#
loop_
_entity_poly.entity_id
_entity_poly.type
_entity_poly.pdbx_seq_one_letter_code
_entity_poly.pdbx_strand_id
1 'polypeptide(L)'
;RTPSAFRYNIRSAPFFPFPIVPFHPLFPCALRSGSMAAEADDPTAASATLEKFRLYETRARFYVIGSSREKRWFRVLKIDRSEPSELHLSEDPVWYSQQEVKSLLQRIAEGNRSTGGLTFVTKAYGIAGCIKFLESYYLILVTKRRQIGCICGHAIYCIDESQMITIPHSSVQTDVATSKNELRYKKLLASVDLTKDFFYSYTYPIMQSLQQNVTSAGMKETPYENLFVWNTFLTEPIRSRCHNALWSVALVHGHFKQRSSCQYLAGS
;
A
#
# COMPACT_ATOMS: atom_id res chain seq x y z
N ARG A 1 33.70 48.44 47.35
CA ARG A 1 33.92 49.37 46.21
C ARG A 1 33.21 48.78 45.01
N THR A 2 32.12 49.43 44.60
CA THR A 2 31.34 49.23 43.36
C THR A 2 32.22 49.48 42.13
N PRO A 3 31.85 48.95 40.94
CA PRO A 3 30.88 49.62 40.04
C PRO A 3 29.98 48.58 39.32
N SER A 4 28.96 48.86 38.50
CA SER A 4 28.04 49.96 38.25
C SER A 4 27.11 49.43 37.14
N ALA A 5 25.79 49.52 37.31
CA ALA A 5 24.81 49.06 36.33
C ALA A 5 24.84 49.87 35.02
N PHE A 6 24.67 49.20 33.89
CA PHE A 6 24.23 49.85 32.65
C PHE A 6 22.72 49.67 32.47
N ARG A 7 22.01 50.78 32.63
CA ARG A 7 20.62 50.97 32.18
C ARG A 7 20.63 51.50 30.75
N TYR A 8 19.81 50.91 29.89
CA TYR A 8 19.20 51.56 28.71
C TYR A 8 17.75 51.06 28.65
N ASN A 9 16.81 51.76 29.30
CA ASN A 9 16.01 52.89 28.81
C ASN A 9 15.12 52.53 27.61
N ILE A 10 13.87 52.22 27.93
CA ILE A 10 12.73 52.01 27.02
C ILE A 10 12.31 53.38 26.47
N ARG A 11 12.43 53.56 25.16
CA ARG A 11 11.72 54.61 24.43
C ARG A 11 11.10 54.02 23.15
N SER A 12 9.79 53.80 23.25
CA SER A 12 8.78 54.15 22.24
C SER A 12 9.20 54.13 20.77
N ALA A 13 8.75 53.11 20.04
CA ALA A 13 8.60 53.12 18.58
C ALA A 13 7.11 52.85 18.23
N PRO A 14 6.58 53.47 17.17
CA PRO A 14 5.14 53.73 17.01
C PRO A 14 4.34 52.50 16.56
N PHE A 15 3.12 52.40 17.10
CA PHE A 15 2.04 51.58 16.58
C PHE A 15 1.71 52.03 15.14
N PHE A 16 2.00 51.18 14.16
CA PHE A 16 1.40 51.29 12.84
C PHE A 16 0.11 50.44 12.83
N PRO A 17 -1.06 51.03 12.54
CA PRO A 17 -2.28 50.24 12.35
C PRO A 17 -2.17 49.49 11.03
N PHE A 18 -2.04 48.17 11.09
CA PHE A 18 -2.26 47.31 9.91
C PHE A 18 -3.74 47.39 9.53
N PRO A 19 -4.09 47.73 8.28
CA PRO A 19 -5.46 47.69 7.83
C PRO A 19 -5.94 46.22 7.77
N ILE A 20 -7.10 45.98 8.38
CA ILE A 20 -7.87 44.74 8.27
C ILE A 20 -8.32 44.64 6.80
N VAL A 21 -7.71 43.73 6.04
CA VAL A 21 -8.15 43.41 4.69
C VAL A 21 -9.22 42.32 4.80
N PRO A 22 -10.45 42.54 4.33
CA PRO A 22 -11.48 41.50 4.36
C PRO A 22 -11.10 40.36 3.41
N PHE A 23 -11.10 39.14 3.95
CA PHE A 23 -10.98 37.89 3.21
C PHE A 23 -12.19 37.75 2.27
N HIS A 24 -12.01 38.08 0.99
CA HIS A 24 -12.93 37.68 -0.07
C HIS A 24 -12.40 36.39 -0.71
N PRO A 25 -13.20 35.33 -0.82
CA PRO A 25 -12.80 34.13 -1.56
C PRO A 25 -12.92 34.42 -3.05
N LEU A 26 -11.81 34.73 -3.70
CA LEU A 26 -11.74 34.71 -5.16
C LEU A 26 -11.46 33.27 -5.59
N PHE A 27 -12.54 32.52 -5.84
CA PHE A 27 -12.53 31.46 -6.83
C PHE A 27 -12.49 32.10 -8.22
N PRO A 28 -11.54 31.75 -9.10
CA PRO A 28 -11.76 31.80 -10.53
C PRO A 28 -12.15 30.40 -10.98
N CYS A 29 -13.47 30.14 -11.01
CA CYS A 29 -14.01 29.17 -11.94
C CYS A 29 -13.92 29.80 -13.32
N ALA A 30 -12.89 29.43 -14.09
CA ALA A 30 -12.82 29.75 -15.51
C ALA A 30 -12.51 28.46 -16.27
N LEU A 31 -13.55 27.93 -16.93
CA LEU A 31 -13.41 26.92 -17.96
C LEU A 31 -12.40 27.42 -19.01
N ARG A 32 -11.24 26.76 -19.08
CA ARG A 32 -10.46 26.71 -20.30
C ARG A 32 -10.75 25.36 -20.95
N SER A 33 -11.71 25.38 -21.87
CA SER A 33 -11.91 24.31 -22.85
C SER A 33 -10.70 24.29 -23.79
N GLY A 34 -9.67 23.56 -23.36
CA GLY A 34 -8.53 23.20 -24.17
C GLY A 34 -8.32 21.69 -24.02
N SER A 35 -8.41 20.97 -25.14
CA SER A 35 -8.16 19.54 -25.26
C SER A 35 -6.87 19.11 -24.52
N MET A 36 -7.00 18.54 -23.31
CA MET A 36 -5.91 17.87 -22.56
C MET A 36 -6.13 16.35 -22.53
N ALA A 37 -6.52 15.75 -23.66
CA ALA A 37 -6.78 14.31 -23.73
C ALA A 37 -5.54 13.45 -24.08
N ALA A 38 -4.35 14.04 -24.19
CA ALA A 38 -3.18 13.35 -24.78
C ALA A 38 -1.95 13.16 -23.87
N GLU A 39 -1.93 13.69 -22.64
CA GLU A 39 -0.77 13.50 -21.71
C GLU A 39 -0.94 12.34 -20.70
N ALA A 40 -2.06 11.61 -20.74
CA ALA A 40 -2.42 10.61 -19.73
C ALA A 40 -2.08 9.15 -20.10
N ASP A 41 -1.01 8.92 -20.87
CA ASP A 41 -0.63 7.54 -21.29
C ASP A 41 0.71 7.04 -20.72
N ASP A 42 1.36 7.81 -19.83
CA ASP A 42 2.50 7.30 -19.05
C ASP A 42 2.07 6.95 -17.61
N PRO A 43 2.13 5.67 -17.20
CA PRO A 43 1.83 5.27 -15.82
C PRO A 43 2.80 5.85 -14.78
N THR A 44 3.99 6.27 -15.20
CA THR A 44 5.02 6.86 -14.33
C THR A 44 4.65 8.30 -13.95
N ALA A 45 4.11 9.07 -14.90
CA ALA A 45 3.56 10.40 -14.68
C ALA A 45 2.29 10.39 -13.81
N ALA A 46 1.48 9.32 -13.86
CA ALA A 46 0.18 9.24 -13.19
C ALA A 46 0.21 8.78 -11.72
N SER A 47 1.39 8.56 -11.10
CA SER A 47 1.48 7.99 -9.74
C SER A 47 0.63 6.71 -9.57
N ALA A 48 0.70 5.82 -10.57
CA ALA A 48 -0.18 4.66 -10.66
C ALA A 48 -0.02 3.74 -9.45
N THR A 49 -1.09 3.59 -8.66
CA THR A 49 -1.17 2.66 -7.53
C THR A 49 -1.65 1.29 -7.99
N LEU A 50 -1.18 0.23 -7.32
CA LEU A 50 -1.64 -1.14 -7.57
C LEU A 50 -2.78 -1.46 -6.60
N GLU A 51 -3.98 -1.72 -7.15
CA GLU A 51 -5.18 -2.02 -6.35
C GLU A 51 -5.66 -3.46 -6.49
N LYS A 52 -5.35 -4.10 -7.61
CA LYS A 52 -5.85 -5.42 -7.97
C LYS A 52 -4.67 -6.32 -8.33
N PHE A 53 -4.60 -7.46 -7.67
CA PHE A 53 -3.51 -8.41 -7.81
C PHE A 53 -4.07 -9.76 -8.26
N ARG A 54 -3.31 -10.45 -9.10
CA ARG A 54 -3.57 -11.84 -9.48
C ARG A 54 -2.31 -12.64 -9.25
N LEU A 55 -2.40 -13.68 -8.43
CA LEU A 55 -1.31 -14.60 -8.18
C LEU A 55 -1.43 -15.78 -9.13
N TYR A 56 -0.34 -16.05 -9.84
CA TYR A 56 -0.16 -17.24 -10.65
C TYR A 56 1.05 -18.01 -10.15
N GLU A 57 1.07 -19.30 -10.41
CA GLU A 57 2.18 -20.14 -10.04
C GLU A 57 2.65 -21.04 -11.17
N THR A 58 3.94 -21.31 -11.16
CA THR A 58 4.57 -22.45 -11.82
C THR A 58 5.29 -23.25 -10.74
N ARG A 59 5.90 -24.37 -11.13
CA ARG A 59 6.74 -25.17 -10.23
C ARG A 59 7.85 -24.35 -9.56
N ALA A 60 8.48 -23.44 -10.30
CA ALA A 60 9.66 -22.71 -9.83
C ALA A 60 9.37 -21.30 -9.33
N ARG A 61 8.27 -20.66 -9.74
CA ARG A 61 8.01 -19.24 -9.42
C ARG A 61 6.56 -18.95 -9.16
N PHE A 62 6.31 -17.99 -8.28
CA PHE A 62 5.06 -17.24 -8.28
C PHE A 62 5.21 -15.98 -9.15
N TYR A 63 4.13 -15.62 -9.83
CA TYR A 63 3.99 -14.39 -10.60
C TYR A 63 2.81 -13.59 -10.03
N VAL A 64 3.10 -12.46 -9.40
CA VAL A 64 2.08 -11.51 -8.93
C VAL A 64 1.91 -10.45 -10.01
N ILE A 65 0.72 -10.41 -10.60
CA ILE A 65 0.33 -9.40 -11.57
C ILE A 65 -0.45 -8.32 -10.82
N GLY A 66 0.21 -7.20 -10.55
CA GLY A 66 -0.42 -6.01 -9.97
C GLY A 66 -1.03 -5.14 -11.07
N SER A 67 -2.17 -4.53 -10.81
CA SER A 67 -2.85 -3.65 -11.75
C SER A 67 -3.53 -2.47 -11.06
N SER A 68 -3.64 -1.38 -11.80
CA SER A 68 -4.47 -0.22 -11.44
C SER A 68 -5.94 -0.59 -11.26
N ARG A 69 -6.71 0.32 -10.63
CA ARG A 69 -8.15 0.13 -10.41
C ARG A 69 -8.91 -0.13 -11.73
N GLU A 70 -8.55 0.58 -12.78
CA GLU A 70 -9.14 0.52 -14.13
C GLU A 70 -8.58 -0.64 -14.95
N LYS A 71 -7.52 -1.32 -14.48
CA LYS A 71 -6.78 -2.37 -15.20
C LYS A 71 -6.21 -1.90 -16.54
N ARG A 72 -5.77 -0.65 -16.62
CA ARG A 72 -5.09 -0.11 -17.80
C ARG A 72 -3.63 -0.55 -17.84
N TRP A 73 -2.98 -0.42 -16.70
CA TRP A 73 -1.56 -0.70 -16.50
C TRP A 73 -1.32 -1.86 -15.55
N PHE A 74 -0.32 -2.67 -15.87
CA PHE A 74 0.05 -3.88 -15.13
C PHE A 74 1.55 -3.88 -14.80
N ARG A 75 1.88 -4.41 -13.63
CA ARG A 75 3.24 -4.68 -13.16
C ARG A 75 3.38 -6.15 -12.81
N VAL A 76 4.60 -6.66 -12.86
CA VAL A 76 4.90 -8.07 -12.62
C VAL A 76 5.96 -8.20 -11.54
N LEU A 77 5.63 -8.89 -10.46
CA LEU A 77 6.56 -9.30 -9.42
C LEU A 77 6.74 -10.82 -9.50
N LYS A 78 7.98 -11.27 -9.54
CA LYS A 78 8.37 -12.67 -9.61
C LYS A 78 8.94 -13.06 -8.25
N ILE A 79 8.43 -14.13 -7.67
CA ILE A 79 8.89 -14.68 -6.38
C ILE A 79 9.42 -16.08 -6.65
N ASP A 80 10.63 -16.36 -6.20
CA ASP A 80 11.23 -17.67 -6.33
C ASP A 80 10.61 -18.69 -5.36
N ARG A 81 10.49 -19.93 -5.82
CA ARG A 81 9.94 -21.06 -5.06
C ARG A 81 10.90 -22.24 -4.98
N SER A 82 12.07 -22.17 -5.62
CA SER A 82 13.06 -23.26 -5.55
C SER A 82 13.85 -23.26 -4.24
N GLU A 83 13.90 -22.13 -3.53
CA GLU A 83 14.59 -22.03 -2.25
C GLU A 83 13.66 -22.35 -1.07
N PRO A 84 14.07 -23.24 -0.13
CA PRO A 84 13.25 -23.60 1.02
C PRO A 84 13.19 -22.48 2.08
N SER A 85 14.26 -21.69 2.20
CA SER A 85 14.50 -20.83 3.36
C SER A 85 14.72 -19.36 3.03
N GLU A 86 15.01 -19.03 1.77
CA GLU A 86 15.31 -17.66 1.36
C GLU A 86 14.18 -17.10 0.50
N LEU A 87 13.95 -15.80 0.63
CA LEU A 87 12.97 -15.08 -0.17
C LEU A 87 13.68 -14.32 -1.28
N HIS A 88 13.60 -14.80 -2.51
CA HIS A 88 14.11 -14.07 -3.67
C HIS A 88 12.95 -13.47 -4.46
N LEU A 89 13.00 -12.16 -4.65
CA LEU A 89 11.98 -11.36 -5.34
C LEU A 89 12.65 -10.59 -6.47
N SER A 90 12.00 -10.50 -7.62
CA SER A 90 12.43 -9.62 -8.71
C SER A 90 11.22 -8.93 -9.33
N GLU A 91 11.30 -7.61 -9.45
CA GLU A 91 10.30 -6.80 -10.12
C GLU A 91 10.68 -6.60 -11.58
N ASP A 92 9.70 -6.74 -12.47
CA ASP A 92 9.86 -6.34 -13.86
C ASP A 92 9.73 -4.80 -13.97
N PRO A 93 10.74 -4.08 -14.49
CA PRO A 93 10.70 -2.61 -14.54
C PRO A 93 9.65 -2.07 -15.52
N VAL A 94 9.14 -2.93 -16.42
CA VAL A 94 8.22 -2.54 -17.49
C VAL A 94 6.77 -2.48 -16.99
N TRP A 95 6.07 -1.42 -17.38
CA TRP A 95 4.61 -1.37 -17.31
C TRP A 95 4.02 -2.01 -18.55
N TYR A 96 3.10 -2.95 -18.34
CA TYR A 96 2.44 -3.66 -19.42
C TYR A 96 1.02 -3.13 -19.63
N SER A 97 0.59 -3.14 -20.88
CA SER A 97 -0.82 -3.10 -21.26
C SER A 97 -1.51 -4.43 -21.00
N GLN A 98 -2.84 -4.44 -21.10
CA GLN A 98 -3.63 -5.66 -20.94
C GLN A 98 -3.29 -6.75 -21.96
N GLN A 99 -2.95 -6.37 -23.20
CA GLN A 99 -2.61 -7.34 -24.24
C GLN A 99 -1.22 -7.93 -23.99
N GLU A 100 -0.24 -7.10 -23.63
CA GLU A 100 1.13 -7.55 -23.36
C GLU A 100 1.20 -8.48 -22.15
N VAL A 101 0.50 -8.17 -21.06
CA VAL A 101 0.48 -9.05 -19.89
C VAL A 101 -0.21 -10.38 -20.20
N LYS A 102 -1.25 -10.39 -21.05
CA LYS A 102 -1.88 -11.63 -21.51
C LYS A 102 -0.91 -12.48 -22.32
N SER A 103 -0.20 -11.87 -23.27
CA SER A 103 0.83 -12.53 -24.08
C SER A 103 2.02 -13.00 -23.24
N LEU A 104 2.40 -12.25 -22.19
CA LEU A 104 3.43 -12.65 -21.22
C LEU A 104 3.02 -13.91 -20.46
N LEU A 105 1.81 -13.93 -19.89
CA LEU A 105 1.29 -15.09 -19.16
C LEU A 105 1.18 -16.33 -20.06
N GLN A 106 0.77 -16.16 -21.31
CA GLN A 106 0.71 -17.26 -22.29
C GLN A 106 2.10 -17.83 -22.55
N ARG A 107 3.11 -16.98 -22.83
CA ARG A 107 4.49 -17.44 -23.04
C ARG A 107 5.06 -18.15 -21.82
N ILE A 108 4.76 -17.67 -20.60
CA ILE A 108 5.18 -18.35 -19.37
C ILE A 108 4.51 -19.72 -19.26
N ALA A 109 3.19 -19.81 -19.54
CA ALA A 109 2.46 -21.07 -19.51
C ALA A 109 3.02 -22.09 -20.50
N GLU A 110 3.31 -21.68 -21.72
CA GLU A 110 3.90 -22.51 -22.78
C GLU A 110 5.31 -22.96 -22.41
N GLY A 111 6.16 -22.04 -21.93
CA GLY A 111 7.53 -22.35 -21.50
C GLY A 111 7.62 -23.29 -20.30
N ASN A 112 6.56 -23.38 -19.49
CA ASN A 112 6.49 -24.28 -18.34
C ASN A 112 5.58 -25.50 -18.59
N ARG A 113 5.15 -25.76 -19.83
CA ARG A 113 4.19 -26.83 -20.14
C ARG A 113 4.63 -28.21 -19.64
N SER A 114 5.94 -28.51 -19.71
CA SER A 114 6.50 -29.78 -19.23
C SER A 114 6.48 -29.93 -17.70
N THR A 115 6.34 -28.84 -16.95
CA THR A 115 6.37 -28.80 -15.47
C THR A 115 5.02 -28.42 -14.86
N GLY A 116 3.93 -28.55 -15.63
CA GLY A 116 2.56 -28.26 -15.18
C GLY A 116 2.00 -26.92 -15.68
N GLY A 117 2.78 -26.15 -16.44
CA GLY A 117 2.37 -24.88 -17.02
C GLY A 117 2.30 -23.74 -16.00
N LEU A 118 1.39 -22.81 -16.24
CA LEU A 118 1.08 -21.68 -15.37
C LEU A 118 -0.35 -21.82 -14.86
N THR A 119 -0.52 -21.91 -13.55
CA THR A 119 -1.84 -22.05 -12.92
C THR A 119 -2.21 -20.75 -12.21
N PHE A 120 -3.51 -20.46 -12.18
CA PHE A 120 -4.03 -19.33 -11.42
C PHE A 120 -4.31 -19.76 -9.99
N VAL A 121 -3.81 -19.00 -9.01
CA VAL A 121 -3.93 -19.32 -7.58
C VAL A 121 -5.08 -18.55 -6.95
N THR A 122 -4.99 -17.21 -6.94
CA THR A 122 -5.99 -16.37 -6.28
C THR A 122 -5.99 -14.93 -6.77
N LYS A 123 -7.08 -14.22 -6.50
CA LYS A 123 -7.16 -12.75 -6.64
C LYS A 123 -6.86 -12.15 -5.28
N ALA A 124 -6.18 -11.03 -5.28
CA ALA A 124 -5.93 -10.25 -4.08
C ALA A 124 -6.11 -8.76 -4.34
N TYR A 125 -6.25 -8.01 -3.27
CA TYR A 125 -6.37 -6.56 -3.27
C TYR A 125 -5.19 -5.89 -2.56
N GLY A 126 -4.20 -6.65 -2.12
CA GLY A 126 -2.97 -6.13 -1.53
C GLY A 126 -2.15 -7.24 -0.92
N ILE A 127 -0.84 -7.01 -0.83
CA ILE A 127 0.06 -7.86 -0.05
C ILE A 127 0.16 -7.25 1.36
N ALA A 128 -0.31 -8.00 2.36
CA ALA A 128 -0.16 -7.61 3.76
C ALA A 128 1.27 -7.85 4.27
N GLY A 129 2.00 -8.77 3.65
CA GLY A 129 3.44 -8.93 3.84
C GLY A 129 3.93 -10.35 3.60
N CYS A 130 5.19 -10.57 3.93
CA CYS A 130 5.87 -11.85 3.96
C CYS A 130 6.43 -12.11 5.36
N ILE A 131 6.38 -13.37 5.80
CA ILE A 131 6.98 -13.77 7.07
C ILE A 131 7.66 -15.12 6.93
N LYS A 132 8.82 -15.27 7.57
CA LYS A 132 9.49 -16.55 7.77
C LYS A 132 9.29 -16.97 9.22
N PHE A 133 8.97 -18.25 9.42
CA PHE A 133 9.00 -18.87 10.74
C PHE A 133 10.32 -19.62 10.92
N LEU A 134 10.33 -20.95 10.80
CA LEU A 134 11.55 -21.73 10.92
C LEU A 134 12.24 -21.90 9.56
N GLU A 135 11.55 -22.50 8.60
CA GLU A 135 12.10 -22.78 7.27
C GLU A 135 11.43 -21.88 6.23
N SER A 136 10.13 -22.07 6.00
CA SER A 136 9.45 -21.49 4.86
C SER A 136 9.08 -20.02 5.05
N TYR A 137 9.19 -19.25 3.96
CA TYR A 137 8.49 -17.97 3.85
C TYR A 137 7.03 -18.18 3.47
N TYR A 138 6.17 -17.32 4.00
CA TYR A 138 4.74 -17.27 3.74
C TYR A 138 4.35 -15.90 3.23
N LEU A 139 3.53 -15.88 2.18
CA LEU A 139 2.94 -14.68 1.59
C LEU A 139 1.54 -14.46 2.19
N ILE A 140 1.28 -13.29 2.74
CA ILE A 140 0.00 -12.90 3.33
C ILE A 140 -0.70 -11.93 2.38
N LEU A 141 -1.86 -12.34 1.87
CA LEU A 141 -2.64 -11.61 0.88
C LEU A 141 -3.99 -11.19 1.46
N VAL A 142 -4.43 -9.99 1.10
CA VAL A 142 -5.81 -9.55 1.31
C VAL A 142 -6.65 -10.03 0.12
N THR A 143 -7.49 -11.04 0.29
CA THR A 143 -8.26 -11.67 -0.80
C THR A 143 -9.63 -11.06 -0.99
N LYS A 144 -10.22 -10.48 0.05
CA LYS A 144 -11.43 -9.65 -0.03
C LYS A 144 -11.29 -8.38 0.81
N ARG A 145 -11.83 -7.29 0.28
CA ARG A 145 -11.90 -5.97 0.91
C ARG A 145 -13.28 -5.38 0.73
N ARG A 146 -13.67 -4.48 1.61
CA ARG A 146 -14.88 -3.67 1.48
C ARG A 146 -14.59 -2.22 1.78
N GLN A 147 -15.10 -1.33 0.94
CA GLN A 147 -15.00 0.10 1.17
C GLN A 147 -15.96 0.48 2.30
N ILE A 148 -15.45 1.15 3.32
CA ILE A 148 -16.22 1.54 4.52
C ILE A 148 -16.42 3.06 4.62
N GLY A 149 -15.72 3.83 3.80
CA GLY A 149 -15.83 5.27 3.76
C GLY A 149 -14.84 5.91 2.81
N CYS A 150 -14.68 7.22 2.96
CA CYS A 150 -13.66 8.01 2.30
C CYS A 150 -13.21 9.20 3.17
N ILE A 151 -11.93 9.56 3.05
CA ILE A 151 -11.36 10.77 3.65
C ILE A 151 -10.88 11.64 2.48
N CYS A 152 -11.38 12.87 2.36
CA CYS A 152 -11.00 13.80 1.29
C CYS A 152 -11.13 13.21 -0.12
N GLY A 153 -12.13 12.35 -0.37
CA GLY A 153 -12.33 11.66 -1.65
C GLY A 153 -11.53 10.35 -1.82
N HIS A 154 -10.58 10.05 -0.92
CA HIS A 154 -9.83 8.80 -0.93
C HIS A 154 -10.57 7.69 -0.21
N ALA A 155 -10.78 6.56 -0.88
CA ALA A 155 -11.50 5.42 -0.32
C ALA A 155 -10.72 4.75 0.82
N ILE A 156 -11.43 4.40 1.91
CA ILE A 156 -10.92 3.62 3.04
C ILE A 156 -11.55 2.23 3.00
N TYR A 157 -10.73 1.21 3.20
CA TYR A 157 -11.12 -0.19 3.09
C TYR A 157 -10.87 -0.94 4.39
N CYS A 158 -11.77 -1.87 4.73
CA CYS A 158 -11.50 -2.96 5.66
C CYS A 158 -11.15 -4.24 4.90
N ILE A 159 -10.52 -5.17 5.59
CA ILE A 159 -10.25 -6.53 5.10
C ILE A 159 -11.44 -7.41 5.47
N ASP A 160 -12.03 -8.09 4.49
CA ASP A 160 -13.09 -9.07 4.77
C ASP A 160 -12.53 -10.51 4.75
N GLU A 161 -11.49 -10.77 3.95
CA GLU A 161 -10.78 -12.06 3.93
C GLU A 161 -9.29 -11.87 3.64
N SER A 162 -8.48 -12.72 4.26
CA SER A 162 -7.04 -12.81 4.02
C SER A 162 -6.62 -14.27 3.86
N GLN A 163 -5.49 -14.49 3.17
CA GLN A 163 -4.96 -15.82 2.93
C GLN A 163 -3.44 -15.83 3.12
N MET A 164 -2.94 -16.88 3.77
CA MET A 164 -1.52 -17.14 3.93
C MET A 164 -1.12 -18.30 3.01
N ILE A 165 -0.15 -18.06 2.12
CA ILE A 165 0.30 -19.02 1.10
C ILE A 165 1.78 -19.33 1.33
N THR A 166 2.14 -20.61 1.40
CA THR A 166 3.55 -21.04 1.49
C THR A 166 4.29 -20.73 0.19
N ILE A 167 5.44 -20.06 0.29
CA ILE A 167 6.22 -19.65 -0.88
C ILE A 167 6.98 -20.83 -1.53
N PRO A 168 7.86 -21.55 -0.80
CA PRO A 168 8.61 -22.65 -1.37
C PRO A 168 7.72 -23.74 -1.97
N HIS A 169 8.14 -24.31 -3.09
CA HIS A 169 7.44 -25.43 -3.68
C HIS A 169 7.48 -26.66 -2.75
N SER A 170 6.43 -27.47 -2.72
CA SER A 170 6.36 -28.63 -1.82
C SER A 170 7.51 -29.62 -1.99
N SER A 171 8.11 -29.70 -3.19
CA SER A 171 9.24 -30.59 -3.47
C SER A 171 10.58 -30.16 -2.85
N VAL A 172 10.70 -28.92 -2.38
CA VAL A 172 11.93 -28.42 -1.76
C VAL A 172 11.79 -28.22 -0.25
N GLN A 173 10.57 -28.34 0.28
CA GLN A 173 10.30 -28.26 1.70
C GLN A 173 10.83 -29.50 2.42
N THR A 174 11.37 -29.31 3.63
CA THR A 174 11.80 -30.42 4.48
C THR A 174 10.73 -30.75 5.53
N ASP A 175 10.99 -31.77 6.36
CA ASP A 175 10.13 -32.12 7.49
C ASP A 175 9.93 -30.95 8.48
N VAL A 176 10.81 -29.94 8.46
CA VAL A 176 10.67 -28.72 9.27
C VAL A 176 9.41 -27.95 8.90
N ALA A 177 9.03 -27.89 7.62
CA ALA A 177 7.85 -27.18 7.14
C ALA A 177 6.52 -27.76 7.66
N THR A 178 6.54 -29.03 8.10
CA THR A 178 5.38 -29.71 8.71
C THR A 178 5.55 -29.97 10.20
N SER A 179 6.65 -29.48 10.79
CA SER A 179 6.96 -29.67 12.20
C SER A 179 5.90 -29.07 13.12
N LYS A 180 5.77 -29.63 14.33
CA LYS A 180 4.84 -29.14 15.36
C LYS A 180 5.09 -27.66 15.71
N ASN A 181 6.35 -27.23 15.71
CA ASN A 181 6.73 -25.86 16.02
C ASN A 181 6.32 -24.90 14.88
N GLU A 182 6.59 -25.27 13.62
CA GLU A 182 6.16 -24.49 12.46
C GLU A 182 4.64 -24.30 12.45
N LEU A 183 3.88 -25.38 12.64
CA LEU A 183 2.42 -25.31 12.70
C LEU A 183 1.92 -24.47 13.89
N ARG A 184 2.62 -24.50 15.03
CA ARG A 184 2.32 -23.65 16.18
C ARG A 184 2.50 -22.17 15.86
N TYR A 185 3.58 -21.78 15.20
CA TYR A 185 3.81 -20.38 14.80
C TYR A 185 2.78 -19.90 13.78
N LYS A 186 2.40 -20.74 12.81
CA LYS A 186 1.30 -20.44 11.88
C LYS A 186 -0.01 -20.17 12.61
N LYS A 187 -0.35 -21.00 13.60
CA LYS A 187 -1.55 -20.81 14.43
C LYS A 187 -1.49 -19.54 15.27
N LEU A 188 -0.32 -19.21 15.83
CA LEU A 188 -0.14 -17.97 16.59
C LEU A 188 -0.37 -16.74 15.70
N LEU A 189 0.21 -16.70 14.50
CA LEU A 189 -0.04 -15.59 13.58
C LEU A 189 -1.49 -15.55 13.12
N ALA A 190 -2.09 -16.71 12.81
CA ALA A 190 -3.49 -16.81 12.43
C ALA A 190 -4.48 -16.44 13.54
N SER A 191 -4.03 -16.34 14.80
CA SER A 191 -4.86 -15.83 15.90
C SER A 191 -5.09 -14.31 15.79
N VAL A 192 -4.23 -13.60 15.06
CA VAL A 192 -4.48 -12.20 14.70
C VAL A 192 -5.46 -12.18 13.54
N ASP A 193 -6.69 -11.79 13.85
CA ASP A 193 -7.76 -11.69 12.87
C ASP A 193 -7.65 -10.40 12.06
N LEU A 194 -7.02 -10.48 10.89
CA LEU A 194 -6.89 -9.33 9.98
C LEU A 194 -8.24 -8.77 9.51
N THR A 195 -9.36 -9.49 9.69
CA THR A 195 -10.68 -9.01 9.28
C THR A 195 -11.32 -8.06 10.30
N LYS A 196 -10.77 -7.97 11.50
CA LYS A 196 -11.28 -7.13 12.59
C LYS A 196 -10.39 -5.91 12.75
N ASP A 197 -11.01 -4.74 12.69
CA ASP A 197 -10.39 -3.48 13.09
C ASP A 197 -9.12 -3.08 12.33
N PHE A 198 -8.84 -3.71 11.17
CA PHE A 198 -7.77 -3.34 10.26
C PHE A 198 -8.29 -2.56 9.06
N PHE A 199 -7.64 -1.44 8.80
CA PHE A 199 -7.98 -0.51 7.74
C PHE A 199 -6.78 -0.14 6.90
N TYR A 200 -7.03 0.24 5.65
CA TYR A 200 -6.02 0.76 4.74
C TYR A 200 -6.65 1.59 3.62
N SER A 201 -5.80 2.37 2.96
CA SER A 201 -6.12 3.07 1.71
C SER A 201 -4.92 2.97 0.78
N TYR A 202 -5.18 2.95 -0.54
CA TYR A 202 -4.14 2.89 -1.56
C TYR A 202 -3.54 4.25 -1.86
N THR A 203 -4.34 5.30 -1.67
CA THR A 203 -4.04 6.65 -2.12
C THR A 203 -3.94 7.64 -0.98
N TYR A 204 -4.22 7.23 0.25
CA TYR A 204 -4.22 8.11 1.41
C TYR A 204 -3.48 7.47 2.60
N PRO A 205 -2.45 8.12 3.15
CA PRO A 205 -1.73 7.64 4.32
C PRO A 205 -2.59 7.79 5.60
N ILE A 206 -3.42 6.78 5.87
CA ILE A 206 -4.32 6.77 7.05
C ILE A 206 -3.59 6.60 8.40
N MET A 207 -2.30 6.22 8.36
CA MET A 207 -1.45 6.10 9.55
C MET A 207 -0.96 7.47 10.06
N GLN A 208 -1.18 8.53 9.30
CA GLN A 208 -0.79 9.89 9.62
C GLN A 208 -2.03 10.73 9.97
N SER A 209 -1.84 11.76 10.80
CA SER A 209 -2.91 12.71 11.08
C SER A 209 -3.22 13.56 9.84
N LEU A 210 -4.43 14.13 9.77
CA LEU A 210 -4.77 15.04 8.66
C LEU A 210 -3.81 16.23 8.59
N GLN A 211 -3.39 16.76 9.74
CA GLN A 211 -2.42 17.84 9.81
C GLN A 211 -1.09 17.44 9.13
N GLN A 212 -0.56 16.26 9.46
CA GLN A 212 0.65 15.74 8.82
C GLN A 212 0.45 15.54 7.32
N ASN A 213 -0.66 14.97 6.88
CA ASN A 213 -0.93 14.74 5.47
C ASN A 213 -1.00 16.04 4.66
N VAL A 214 -1.51 17.13 5.25
CA VAL A 214 -1.58 18.44 4.61
C VAL A 214 -0.21 19.13 4.63
N THR A 215 0.54 19.04 5.71
CA THR A 215 1.86 19.70 5.84
C THR A 215 2.95 18.97 5.05
N SER A 216 2.89 17.64 4.97
CA SER A 216 3.85 16.79 4.27
C SER A 216 3.51 16.58 2.79
N ALA A 217 2.51 17.30 2.26
CA ALA A 217 2.12 17.27 0.85
C ALA A 217 3.25 17.79 -0.06
N GLY A 218 4.25 16.95 -0.30
CA GLY A 218 5.48 17.29 -1.02
C GLY A 218 6.70 16.45 -0.62
N MET A 219 6.72 15.85 0.57
CA MET A 219 7.79 14.96 1.00
C MET A 219 7.37 13.49 0.81
N LYS A 220 8.07 12.79 -0.10
CA LYS A 220 7.94 11.33 -0.30
C LYS A 220 8.58 10.56 0.87
N GLU A 221 8.08 10.74 2.07
CA GLU A 221 8.41 9.83 3.16
C GLU A 221 7.72 8.49 2.89
N THR A 222 8.46 7.39 3.07
CA THR A 222 7.87 6.07 2.87
C THR A 222 6.80 5.85 3.96
N PRO A 223 5.58 5.40 3.61
CA PRO A 223 4.45 5.35 4.55
C PRO A 223 4.67 4.46 5.79
N TYR A 224 5.77 3.71 5.82
CA TYR A 224 6.06 2.65 6.78
C TYR A 224 7.10 3.02 7.84
N GLU A 225 7.64 4.24 7.85
CA GLU A 225 8.41 4.77 8.99
C GLU A 225 7.48 5.38 10.05
N ASN A 226 6.33 4.75 10.26
CA ASN A 226 5.29 5.24 11.14
C ASN A 226 4.86 4.14 12.12
N LEU A 227 4.85 4.50 13.41
CA LEU A 227 4.49 3.64 14.54
C LEU A 227 3.09 3.01 14.41
N PHE A 228 2.18 3.64 13.65
CA PHE A 228 0.81 3.18 13.45
C PHE A 228 0.65 2.16 12.32
N VAL A 229 1.71 1.88 11.54
CA VAL A 229 1.67 0.83 10.52
C VAL A 229 1.96 -0.51 11.16
N TRP A 230 0.89 -1.27 11.40
CA TRP A 230 0.93 -2.53 12.13
C TRP A 230 1.79 -3.59 11.42
N ASN A 231 1.71 -3.67 10.09
CA ASN A 231 2.41 -4.68 9.29
C ASN A 231 3.79 -4.21 8.77
N THR A 232 4.44 -3.27 9.45
CA THR A 232 5.77 -2.77 9.03
C THR A 232 6.79 -3.90 8.95
N PHE A 233 6.84 -4.78 9.95
CA PHE A 233 7.72 -5.95 9.94
C PHE A 233 7.40 -6.92 8.79
N LEU A 234 6.10 -7.21 8.57
CA LEU A 234 5.68 -8.14 7.53
C LEU A 234 5.99 -7.62 6.13
N THR A 235 5.98 -6.30 5.92
CA THR A 235 6.22 -5.70 4.60
C THR A 235 7.69 -5.43 4.31
N GLU A 236 8.56 -5.47 5.33
CA GLU A 236 10.00 -5.23 5.20
C GLU A 236 10.64 -6.09 4.09
N PRO A 237 10.42 -7.42 4.01
CA PRO A 237 11.15 -8.26 3.05
C PRO A 237 10.84 -7.93 1.59
N ILE A 238 9.64 -7.41 1.30
CA ILE A 238 9.25 -6.97 -0.05
C ILE A 238 9.81 -5.58 -0.31
N ARG A 239 9.67 -4.66 0.67
CA ARG A 239 10.09 -3.28 0.52
C ARG A 239 11.60 -3.14 0.36
N SER A 240 12.39 -3.89 1.13
CA SER A 240 13.85 -3.83 1.06
C SER A 240 14.40 -4.35 -0.26
N ARG A 241 13.73 -5.32 -0.90
CA ARG A 241 14.15 -5.91 -2.18
C ARG A 241 13.63 -5.17 -3.40
N CYS A 242 12.40 -4.66 -3.34
CA CYS A 242 11.80 -3.89 -4.44
C CYS A 242 12.15 -2.39 -4.39
N HIS A 243 12.68 -1.91 -3.25
CA HIS A 243 12.96 -0.50 -2.99
C HIS A 243 11.74 0.43 -3.19
N ASN A 244 10.54 -0.10 -3.01
CA ASN A 244 9.29 0.64 -3.14
C ASN A 244 8.17 0.04 -2.28
N ALA A 245 7.08 0.79 -2.18
CA ALA A 245 5.89 0.45 -1.40
C ALA A 245 4.69 0.00 -2.27
N LEU A 246 4.88 -0.18 -3.59
CA LEU A 246 3.77 -0.35 -4.54
C LEU A 246 3.01 -1.67 -4.36
N TRP A 247 3.71 -2.71 -3.94
CA TRP A 247 3.19 -4.07 -3.85
C TRP A 247 2.44 -4.35 -2.55
N SER A 248 2.79 -3.65 -1.48
CA SER A 248 2.26 -3.87 -0.15
C SER A 248 1.25 -2.81 0.26
N VAL A 249 0.31 -3.18 1.12
CA VAL A 249 -0.63 -2.24 1.74
C VAL A 249 -0.20 -1.95 3.17
N ALA A 250 -0.27 -0.69 3.60
CA ALA A 250 0.00 -0.32 4.98
C ALA A 250 -1.28 -0.48 5.81
N LEU A 251 -1.26 -1.39 6.78
CA LEU A 251 -2.40 -1.71 7.63
C LEU A 251 -2.34 -0.92 8.94
N VAL A 252 -3.45 -0.29 9.29
CA VAL A 252 -3.63 0.39 10.57
C VAL A 252 -4.71 -0.34 11.36
N HIS A 253 -4.39 -0.68 12.60
CA HIS A 253 -5.34 -1.26 13.54
C HIS A 253 -6.03 -0.15 14.35
N GLY A 254 -7.36 -0.18 14.47
CA GLY A 254 -8.08 0.84 15.23
C GLY A 254 -9.59 0.83 14.99
N HIS A 255 -10.17 2.01 14.80
CA HIS A 255 -11.60 2.16 14.54
C HIS A 255 -11.85 3.19 13.43
N PHE A 256 -12.80 2.90 12.55
CA PHE A 256 -13.23 3.83 11.51
C PHE A 256 -14.75 3.99 11.51
N LYS A 257 -15.22 5.24 11.51
CA LYS A 257 -16.63 5.58 11.43
C LYS A 257 -16.84 6.87 10.67
N GLN A 258 -17.72 6.82 9.67
CA GLN A 258 -18.13 7.97 8.88
C GLN A 258 -19.66 8.03 8.83
N ARG A 259 -20.22 9.24 8.97
CA ARG A 259 -21.66 9.49 8.91
C ARG A 259 -21.93 10.65 7.96
N SER A 260 -22.94 10.49 7.11
CA SER A 260 -23.44 11.58 6.25
C SER A 260 -24.38 12.47 7.06
N SER A 261 -24.18 13.79 6.98
CA SER A 261 -24.91 14.77 7.80
C SER A 261 -26.38 15.01 7.39
N CYS A 262 -26.85 14.43 6.29
CA CYS A 262 -28.21 14.70 5.76
C CYS A 262 -29.38 14.22 6.64
N GLN A 263 -29.14 13.67 7.83
CA GLN A 263 -30.18 13.29 8.79
C GLN A 263 -30.50 14.36 9.85
N TYR A 264 -29.74 15.46 9.92
CA TYR A 264 -29.95 16.51 10.94
C TYR A 264 -30.79 17.71 10.48
N LEU A 265 -31.20 17.78 9.21
CA LEU A 265 -31.97 18.91 8.66
C LEU A 265 -33.45 18.60 8.35
N ALA A 266 -33.91 17.37 8.63
CA ALA A 266 -35.31 16.96 8.42
C ALA A 266 -36.13 16.91 9.73
N GLY A 267 -35.61 17.52 10.81
CA GLY A 267 -36.22 17.50 12.14
C GLY A 267 -36.06 18.82 12.88
N SER A 268 -36.29 19.95 12.18
CA SER A 268 -36.38 21.29 12.77
C SER A 268 -37.68 21.94 12.33
#